data_AF-A0AAD6Z3Q6-F1
#
_entry.id   AF-A0AAD6Z3Q6-F1
#
_cell.length_a   1.000
_cell.length_b   1.000
_cell.length_c   1.000
_cell.angle_alpha   90.00
_cell.angle_beta   90.00
_cell.angle_gamma   90.00
#
_symmetry.space_group_name_H-M   'P 1'
#
loop_
_entity.id
_entity.type
_entity.pdbx_description
1 polymer ?
#
loop_
_entity_poly.entity_id
_entity_poly.type
_entity_poly.pdbx_seq_one_letter_code
_entity_poly.pdbx_strand_id
1 'polypeptide(L)'
;MPMTPWALYWVLLLILPHVLLVIAAPGSCSVLNPDQLQSVPGWGTLQTAVEASYGTEPYKIVTNDWQFPTKPASMCAGVAKGWVWFEYHAKVQGHYKWSFKIEGILPDVEDRTVPDMARVSYPAKLRRAADFSDL
;
A
#
# COMPACT_ATOMS: atom_id res chain seq x y z
N MET A 1 -66.93 -18.50 -15.86
CA MET A 1 -65.78 -18.84 -14.99
C MET A 1 -65.09 -17.53 -14.61
N PRO A 2 -65.23 -17.02 -13.38
CA PRO A 2 -64.59 -15.77 -12.98
C PRO A 2 -63.13 -16.05 -12.61
N MET A 3 -62.20 -15.38 -13.31
CA MET A 3 -60.78 -15.39 -13.00
C MET A 3 -60.52 -14.53 -11.75
N THR A 4 -59.82 -15.08 -10.76
CA THR A 4 -59.44 -14.39 -9.53
C THR A 4 -58.22 -13.47 -9.75
N PRO A 5 -58.16 -12.28 -9.13
CA PRO A 5 -57.25 -11.19 -9.52
C PRO A 5 -55.83 -11.28 -8.92
N TRP A 6 -55.40 -12.46 -8.44
CA TRP A 6 -54.17 -12.56 -7.63
C TRP A 6 -52.92 -12.96 -8.44
N ALA A 7 -53.10 -13.38 -9.70
CA ALA A 7 -52.02 -13.93 -10.53
C ALA A 7 -51.04 -12.88 -11.09
N LEU A 8 -51.35 -11.58 -11.01
CA LEU A 8 -50.48 -10.52 -11.52
C LEU A 8 -49.39 -10.07 -10.53
N TYR A 9 -49.50 -10.45 -9.25
CA TYR A 9 -48.54 -10.00 -8.23
C TYR A 9 -47.21 -10.79 -8.24
N TRP A 10 -47.18 -11.97 -8.84
CA TRP A 10 -45.99 -12.83 -8.88
C TRP A 10 -45.04 -12.52 -10.04
N VAL A 11 -45.49 -11.84 -11.10
CA VAL A 11 -44.67 -11.58 -12.29
C VAL A 11 -43.82 -10.31 -12.13
N LEU A 12 -44.20 -9.37 -11.26
CA LEU A 12 -43.49 -8.09 -11.12
C LEU A 12 -42.22 -8.14 -10.24
N LEU A 13 -41.98 -9.24 -9.51
CA LEU A 13 -40.82 -9.39 -8.62
C LEU A 13 -39.57 -9.99 -9.30
N LEU A 14 -39.63 -10.31 -10.60
CA LEU A 14 -38.50 -10.89 -11.35
C LEU A 14 -37.66 -9.88 -12.16
N ILE A 15 -37.93 -8.57 -12.04
CA ILE A 15 -37.22 -7.52 -12.81
C ILE A 15 -36.51 -6.50 -11.91
N LEU A 16 -35.97 -6.94 -10.76
CA LEU A 16 -35.00 -6.13 -10.03
C LEU A 16 -33.59 -6.47 -10.55
N PRO A 17 -32.92 -5.52 -11.25
CA PRO A 17 -31.60 -5.76 -11.80
C PRO A 17 -30.67 -6.00 -10.61
N HIS A 18 -29.86 -7.06 -10.73
CA HIS A 18 -28.78 -7.35 -9.80
C HIS A 18 -27.68 -6.30 -9.99
N VAL A 19 -27.96 -5.06 -9.57
CA VAL A 19 -26.91 -4.09 -9.29
C VAL A 19 -26.23 -4.61 -8.03
N LEU A 20 -25.33 -5.57 -8.23
CA LEU A 20 -24.29 -5.93 -7.28
C LEU A 20 -23.51 -4.66 -7.02
N LEU A 21 -23.93 -3.93 -5.99
CA LEU A 21 -23.15 -2.85 -5.41
C LEU A 21 -21.86 -3.52 -4.91
N VAL A 22 -20.78 -3.37 -5.67
CA VAL A 22 -19.44 -3.75 -5.21
C VAL A 22 -19.10 -2.80 -4.09
N ILE A 23 -19.42 -3.19 -2.86
CA ILE A 23 -19.01 -2.46 -1.67
C ILE A 23 -17.50 -2.70 -1.54
N ALA A 24 -16.68 -1.75 -1.98
CA ALA A 24 -15.27 -1.75 -1.64
C ALA A 24 -15.16 -1.65 -0.12
N ALA A 25 -14.79 -2.75 0.53
CA ALA A 25 -14.53 -2.74 1.96
C ALA A 25 -13.48 -1.64 2.25
N PRO A 26 -13.67 -0.80 3.27
CA PRO A 26 -12.63 0.14 3.66
C PRO A 26 -11.40 -0.70 4.04
N GLY A 27 -10.35 -0.62 3.21
CA GLY A 27 -9.18 -1.46 3.38
C GLY A 27 -8.57 -1.25 4.76
N SER A 28 -8.51 -2.30 5.57
CA SER A 28 -7.79 -2.29 6.83
C SER A 28 -6.33 -1.96 6.57
N CYS A 29 -5.84 -0.87 7.16
CA CYS A 29 -4.44 -0.50 7.05
C CYS A 29 -3.58 -1.42 7.93
N SER A 30 -2.42 -1.81 7.42
CA SER A 30 -1.37 -2.48 8.19
C SER A 30 -0.17 -1.55 8.40
N VAL A 31 0.67 -1.89 9.37
CA VAL A 31 1.95 -1.20 9.60
C VAL A 31 2.86 -1.44 8.40
N LEU A 32 3.45 -0.38 7.85
CA LEU A 32 4.43 -0.48 6.77
C LEU A 32 5.80 -0.85 7.34
N ASN A 33 6.41 -1.93 6.86
CA ASN A 33 7.82 -2.25 7.14
C ASN A 33 8.75 -1.76 6.01
N PRO A 34 10.08 -1.67 6.24
CA PRO A 34 11.01 -1.17 5.23
C PRO A 34 11.06 -1.99 3.93
N ASP A 35 10.87 -3.31 4.00
CA ASP A 35 10.92 -4.20 2.83
C ASP A 35 9.69 -4.00 1.92
N GLN A 36 8.53 -3.78 2.52
CA GLN A 36 7.30 -3.41 1.81
C GLN A 36 7.42 -2.04 1.15
N LEU A 37 8.09 -1.08 1.79
CA LEU A 37 8.34 0.21 1.16
C LEU A 37 9.31 0.07 -0.02
N GLN A 38 10.33 -0.78 0.09
CA GLN A 38 11.29 -1.04 -0.99
C GLN A 38 10.68 -1.78 -2.18
N SER A 39 9.49 -2.37 -2.03
CA SER A 39 8.80 -3.09 -3.10
C SER A 39 7.79 -2.25 -3.89
N VAL A 40 7.56 -0.99 -3.51
CA VAL A 40 6.69 -0.10 -4.28
C VAL A 40 7.36 0.32 -5.60
N PRO A 41 6.61 0.51 -6.70
CA PRO A 41 7.20 0.89 -7.99
C PRO A 41 8.04 2.17 -7.95
N GLY A 42 7.62 3.16 -7.15
CA GLY A 42 8.29 4.44 -6.97
C GLY A 42 9.51 4.41 -6.04
N TRP A 43 9.95 3.24 -5.57
CA TRP A 43 11.08 3.15 -4.62
C TRP A 43 12.35 3.81 -5.15
N GLY A 44 12.71 3.60 -6.42
CA GLY A 44 13.89 4.22 -7.04
C GLY A 44 13.80 5.75 -7.05
N THR A 45 12.64 6.31 -7.39
CA THR A 45 12.38 7.75 -7.34
C THR A 45 12.55 8.29 -5.91
N LEU A 46 12.07 7.54 -4.92
CA LEU A 46 12.20 7.90 -3.51
C LEU A 46 13.68 7.92 -3.09
N GLN A 47 14.45 6.89 -3.41
CA GLN A 47 15.90 6.84 -3.16
C GLN A 47 16.63 8.02 -3.80
N THR A 48 16.39 8.26 -5.09
CA THR A 48 17.02 9.37 -5.82
C THR A 48 16.69 10.72 -5.19
N ALA A 49 15.46 10.96 -4.74
CA ALA A 49 15.08 12.20 -4.08
C ALA A 49 15.81 12.40 -2.73
N VAL A 50 15.98 11.31 -1.96
CA VAL A 50 16.70 11.33 -0.69
C VAL A 50 18.20 11.57 -0.91
N GLU A 51 18.80 10.87 -1.86
CA GLU A 51 20.20 11.03 -2.24
C GLU A 51 20.48 12.42 -2.79
N ALA A 52 19.60 12.97 -3.64
CA ALA A 52 19.74 14.33 -4.16
C ALA A 52 19.68 15.39 -3.05
N SER A 53 18.98 15.13 -1.95
CA SER A 53 18.89 16.05 -0.81
C SER A 53 20.18 16.09 0.02
N TYR A 54 20.95 14.99 0.04
CA TYR A 54 21.98 14.75 1.06
C TYR A 54 23.34 14.27 0.51
N GLY A 55 23.44 13.96 -0.78
CA GLY A 55 24.68 13.58 -1.46
C GLY A 55 25.26 12.23 -1.04
N THR A 56 24.53 11.42 -0.28
CA THR A 56 24.96 10.09 0.17
C THR A 56 23.77 9.18 0.34
N GLU A 57 23.98 7.89 0.08
CA GLU A 57 23.01 6.85 0.38
C GLU A 57 22.85 6.71 1.92
N PRO A 58 21.61 6.50 2.39
CA PRO A 58 21.37 6.15 3.79
C PRO A 58 21.78 4.71 4.07
N TYR A 59 22.35 4.44 5.26
CA TYR A 59 22.75 3.07 5.62
C TYR A 59 21.57 2.24 6.14
N LYS A 60 20.51 2.90 6.59
CA LYS A 60 19.33 2.23 7.16
C LYS A 60 18.06 3.00 6.89
N ILE A 61 17.04 2.26 6.51
CA ILE A 61 15.68 2.75 6.31
C ILE A 61 14.85 2.29 7.51
N VAL A 62 14.13 3.19 8.14
CA VAL A 62 13.30 2.92 9.30
C VAL A 62 11.89 3.42 9.04
N THR A 63 10.90 2.54 9.23
CA THR A 63 9.48 2.90 9.28
C THR A 63 8.98 2.73 10.70
N ASN A 64 8.00 3.55 11.11
CA ASN A 64 7.37 3.44 12.43
C ASN A 64 8.37 3.49 13.60
N ASP A 65 9.32 4.44 13.52
CA ASP A 65 10.31 4.67 14.57
C ASP A 65 9.61 5.01 15.90
N TRP A 66 9.93 4.26 16.97
CA TRP A 66 9.33 4.43 18.29
C TRP A 66 9.62 5.80 18.92
N GLN A 67 10.71 6.47 18.48
CA GLN A 67 11.03 7.82 18.92
C GLN A 67 10.05 8.87 18.34
N PHE A 68 9.34 8.52 17.27
CA PHE A 68 8.44 9.42 16.54
C PHE A 68 7.05 8.79 16.29
N PRO A 69 6.30 8.44 17.34
CA PRO A 69 5.03 7.71 17.22
C PRO A 69 3.94 8.51 16.50
N THR A 70 4.05 9.84 16.44
CA THR A 70 3.12 10.73 15.71
C THR A 70 3.38 10.79 14.20
N LYS A 71 4.42 10.11 13.72
CA LYS A 71 4.80 10.02 12.31
C LYS A 71 4.82 8.56 11.83
N PRO A 72 3.68 7.86 11.85
CA PRO A 72 3.62 6.47 11.43
C PRO A 72 3.74 6.33 9.91
N ALA A 73 4.02 5.11 9.47
CA ALA A 73 3.91 4.67 8.09
C ALA A 73 3.02 3.43 7.99
N SER A 74 2.12 3.42 7.02
CA SER A 74 1.13 2.37 6.85
C SER A 74 0.98 1.95 5.39
N MET A 75 0.47 0.73 5.22
CA MET A 75 0.03 0.19 3.95
C MET A 75 -1.49 0.05 4.03
N CYS A 76 -2.23 0.82 3.22
CA CYS A 76 -3.69 0.79 3.21
C CYS A 76 -4.17 0.36 1.81
N ALA A 77 -4.83 -0.79 1.71
CA ALA A 77 -5.27 -1.34 0.42
C ALA A 77 -4.14 -1.37 -0.64
N GLY A 78 -2.93 -1.78 -0.23
CA GLY A 78 -1.75 -1.84 -1.10
C GLY A 78 -1.05 -0.50 -1.34
N VAL A 79 -1.56 0.61 -0.81
CA VAL A 79 -0.97 1.95 -0.97
C VAL A 79 -0.12 2.35 0.24
N ALA A 80 1.16 2.60 0.02
CA ALA A 80 2.09 3.10 1.03
C ALA A 80 1.85 4.59 1.36
N LYS A 81 1.83 4.91 2.66
CA LYS A 81 1.54 6.25 3.19
C LYS A 81 2.36 6.54 4.45
N GLY A 82 2.51 7.83 4.77
CA GLY A 82 3.13 8.29 6.01
C GLY A 82 4.62 8.63 5.91
N TRP A 83 5.36 8.41 7.00
CA TRP A 83 6.73 8.89 7.15
C TRP A 83 7.76 7.77 7.17
N VAL A 84 8.81 7.92 6.37
CA VAL A 84 10.00 7.07 6.36
C VAL A 84 11.19 7.85 6.89
N TRP A 85 12.05 7.17 7.63
CA TRP A 85 13.27 7.72 8.20
C TRP A 85 14.49 7.08 7.54
N PHE A 86 15.50 7.90 7.30
CA PHE A 86 16.77 7.52 6.71
C PHE A 86 17.87 7.85 7.69
N GLU A 87 18.62 6.84 8.10
CA GLU A 87 19.77 6.99 8.99
C GLU A 87 21.07 6.95 8.20
N TYR A 88 22.05 7.72 8.67
CA TYR A 88 23.36 7.91 8.05
C TYR A 88 24.48 7.55 9.04
N HIS A 89 25.59 6.98 8.55
CA HIS A 89 26.76 6.70 9.38
C HIS A 89 27.46 7.97 9.88
N ALA A 90 27.40 9.04 9.08
CA ALA A 90 27.93 10.35 9.42
C ALA A 90 26.79 11.39 9.45
N LYS A 91 27.01 12.51 10.15
CA LYS A 91 26.06 13.61 10.14
C LYS A 91 25.98 14.20 8.73
N VAL A 92 24.77 14.23 8.18
CA VAL A 92 24.48 14.97 6.95
C VAL A 92 23.65 16.19 7.32
N GLN A 93 24.16 17.37 6.95
CA GLN A 93 23.57 18.66 7.35
C GLN A 93 23.29 18.77 8.87
N GLY A 94 24.20 18.22 9.69
CA GLY A 94 24.13 18.30 11.16
C GLY A 94 23.36 17.18 11.85
N HIS A 95 22.69 16.29 11.11
CA HIS A 95 21.85 15.22 11.68
C HIS A 95 22.24 13.82 11.16
N TYR A 96 22.05 12.79 11.99
CA TYR A 96 22.23 11.39 11.59
C TYR A 96 20.97 10.76 10.98
N LYS A 97 19.83 11.46 11.08
CA LYS A 97 18.52 10.91 10.75
C LYS A 97 17.65 11.99 10.15
N TRP A 98 17.06 11.69 9.00
CA TRP A 98 16.13 12.58 8.28
C TRP A 98 14.83 11.84 7.96
N SER A 99 13.70 12.53 8.02
CA SER A 99 12.39 11.96 7.64
C SER A 99 11.88 12.55 6.35
N PHE A 100 11.25 11.72 5.53
CA PHE A 100 10.44 12.16 4.40
C PHE A 100 9.04 11.61 4.49
N LYS A 101 8.09 12.39 3.99
CA LYS A 101 6.71 11.95 3.83
C LYS A 101 6.60 11.28 2.45
N ILE A 102 6.20 10.02 2.41
CA ILE A 102 6.18 9.19 1.20
C ILE A 102 5.35 9.87 0.12
N GLU A 103 4.19 10.41 0.46
CA GLU A 103 3.29 11.08 -0.50
C GLU A 103 3.80 12.45 -0.95
N GLY A 104 4.78 13.02 -0.26
CA GLY A 104 5.44 14.25 -0.66
C GLY A 104 6.47 14.04 -1.77
N ILE A 105 7.07 12.84 -1.85
CA ILE A 105 8.04 12.48 -2.88
C ILE A 105 7.38 11.73 -4.03
N LEU A 106 6.47 10.82 -3.70
CA LEU A 106 5.71 10.01 -4.66
C LEU A 106 4.25 10.50 -4.65
N PRO A 107 3.93 11.60 -5.36
CA PRO A 107 2.57 12.14 -5.38
C PRO A 107 1.59 11.19 -6.08
N ASP A 108 2.06 10.48 -7.10
CA ASP A 108 1.27 9.44 -7.77
C ASP A 108 0.95 8.30 -6.80
N VAL A 109 -0.28 7.82 -6.85
CA VAL A 109 -0.73 6.68 -6.04
C VAL A 109 -0.19 5.39 -6.62
N GLU A 110 -0.05 5.27 -7.94
CA GLU A 110 0.45 4.05 -8.61
C GLU A 110 1.90 3.75 -8.18
N ASP A 111 2.73 4.79 -8.05
CA ASP A 111 4.11 4.68 -7.57
C ASP A 111 4.22 4.18 -6.13
N ARG A 112 3.15 4.30 -5.34
CA ARG A 112 3.07 3.86 -3.94
C ARG A 112 2.21 2.62 -3.77
N THR A 113 1.65 2.09 -4.86
CA THR A 113 0.78 0.92 -4.82
C THR A 113 1.61 -0.31 -5.11
N VAL A 114 1.76 -1.18 -4.11
CA VAL A 114 2.26 -2.52 -4.37
C VAL A 114 1.16 -3.22 -5.16
N PRO A 115 1.40 -3.60 -6.42
CA PRO A 115 0.39 -4.30 -7.18
C PRO A 115 0.03 -5.58 -6.44
N ASP A 116 -1.27 -5.85 -6.35
CA ASP A 116 -1.79 -7.07 -5.74
C ASP A 116 -0.98 -8.26 -6.25
N MET A 117 -0.45 -9.07 -5.33
CA MET A 117 0.44 -10.20 -5.64
C MET A 117 -0.26 -11.22 -6.55
N ALA A 118 -1.59 -11.14 -6.70
CA ALA A 118 -2.37 -11.88 -7.68
C ALA A 118 -2.18 -11.46 -9.15
N ARG A 119 -1.59 -10.29 -9.46
CA ARG A 119 -1.41 -9.80 -10.86
C ARG A 119 0.02 -9.61 -11.31
N VAL A 120 1.00 -9.58 -10.40
CA VAL A 120 2.42 -9.45 -10.78
C VAL A 120 3.12 -10.78 -10.58
N SER A 121 3.47 -11.42 -11.70
CA SER A 121 4.41 -12.54 -11.74
C SER A 121 5.74 -12.09 -11.12
N TYR A 122 5.93 -12.38 -9.83
CA TYR A 122 7.20 -12.12 -9.17
C TYR A 122 8.34 -12.83 -9.91
N PRO A 123 9.51 -12.18 -10.08
CA PRO A 123 10.69 -12.86 -10.60
C PRO A 123 11.01 -14.07 -9.71
N ALA A 124 11.25 -15.21 -10.35
CA ALA A 124 11.33 -16.54 -9.71
C ALA A 124 12.31 -16.63 -8.52
N LYS A 125 13.24 -15.68 -8.38
CA LYS A 125 14.22 -15.62 -7.30
C LYS A 125 13.60 -15.36 -5.92
N LEU A 126 12.43 -14.70 -5.85
CA LEU A 126 11.73 -14.40 -4.58
C LEU A 126 10.63 -15.42 -4.22
N ARG A 127 10.27 -16.34 -5.14
CA ARG A 127 9.28 -17.40 -4.88
C ARG A 127 9.72 -18.40 -3.81
N ARG A 128 11.03 -18.58 -3.61
CA ARG A 128 11.57 -19.59 -2.69
C ARG A 128 11.51 -19.21 -1.20
N ALA A 129 11.10 -17.98 -0.87
CA ALA A 129 10.96 -17.50 0.50
C ALA A 129 9.50 -17.41 0.97
N ALA A 130 8.53 -17.59 0.07
CA ALA A 130 7.09 -17.50 0.38
C ALA A 130 6.38 -18.87 0.35
N ASP A 131 7.14 -19.95 0.45
CA ASP A 131 6.59 -21.30 0.60
C ASP A 131 6.07 -21.47 2.03
N PHE A 132 4.89 -20.92 2.30
CA PHE A 132 4.11 -21.15 3.53
C PHE A 132 3.31 -22.45 3.44
N SER A 133 3.92 -23.53 2.94
CA SER A 133 3.32 -24.87 2.91
C SER A 133 3.52 -25.67 4.21
N ASP A 134 4.24 -25.12 5.19
CA ASP A 134 4.58 -25.82 6.45
C ASP A 134 3.96 -25.16 7.72
N LEU A 135 2.81 -24.50 7.61
CA LEU A 135 1.96 -24.15 8.77
C LEU A 135 0.52 -24.64 8.60
#